data_AF-A0A388Q9R4-F1
#
_entry.id   AF-A0A388Q9R4-F1
#
_cell.length_a   1.000
_cell.length_b   1.000
_cell.length_c   1.000
_cell.angle_alpha   90.00
_cell.angle_beta   90.00
_cell.angle_gamma   90.00
#
_symmetry.space_group_name_H-M   'P 1'
#
loop_
_entity.id
_entity.type
_entity.pdbx_description
1 polymer ?
#
loop_
_entity_poly.entity_id
_entity_poly.type
_entity_poly.pdbx_seq_one_letter_code
_entity_poly.pdbx_strand_id
1 'polypeptide(L)'
;MILVCAPNPAIDKTLLLAHWAPGGVWRATQVLLQAGGKGYNFARALGVLGQPALVVGPLGGRDGHRLCALAAADGIAHAPFWVAGETRTCTIIVDAAAGNDTVLNEPGAAQQPGEWERLLAALEQQLPHARYLAVCGSCRPADPVDGLQRVVQLAQRHKVPVLLDAHGVQLAAAVAAGPWC
;
A
#
# COMPACT_ATOMS: atom_id res chain seq x y z
N MET A 1 6.93 -10.71 -14.02
CA MET A 1 5.94 -9.88 -13.29
C MET A 1 6.68 -8.94 -12.34
N ILE A 2 6.13 -7.76 -12.03
CA ILE A 2 6.61 -6.93 -10.92
C ILE A 2 5.81 -7.30 -9.66
N LEU A 3 6.49 -7.76 -8.61
CA LEU A 3 5.85 -8.02 -7.33
C LEU A 3 5.83 -6.73 -6.52
N VAL A 4 4.72 -6.40 -5.87
CA VAL A 4 4.57 -5.18 -5.06
C VAL A 4 4.23 -5.56 -3.63
N CYS A 5 5.11 -5.25 -2.69
CA CYS A 5 4.82 -5.30 -1.26
C CYS A 5 4.18 -3.98 -0.83
N ALA A 6 2.94 -4.05 -0.36
CA ALA A 6 2.19 -2.94 0.20
C ALA A 6 1.94 -3.22 1.70
N PRO A 7 2.82 -2.75 2.62
CA PRO A 7 2.74 -3.13 4.03
C PRO A 7 1.50 -2.57 4.76
N ASN A 8 0.96 -1.44 4.29
CA ASN A 8 -0.20 -0.78 4.89
C ASN A 8 -1.18 -0.24 3.81
N PRO A 9 -1.89 -1.14 3.09
CA PRO A 9 -2.88 -0.76 2.08
C PRO A 9 -3.98 0.13 2.67
N ALA A 10 -4.63 0.90 1.81
CA ALA A 10 -5.72 1.78 2.20
C ALA A 10 -6.81 1.84 1.13
N ILE A 11 -8.01 2.26 1.52
CA ILE A 11 -8.96 2.81 0.56
C ILE A 11 -8.66 4.30 0.41
N ASP A 12 -8.37 4.75 -0.82
CA ASP A 12 -8.24 6.17 -1.10
C ASP A 12 -9.66 6.72 -1.35
N LYS A 13 -10.10 7.64 -0.48
CA LYS A 13 -11.41 8.29 -0.52
C LYS A 13 -11.25 9.76 -0.84
N THR A 14 -11.49 10.13 -2.09
CA THR A 14 -11.40 11.51 -2.56
C THR A 14 -12.75 12.19 -2.48
N LEU A 15 -12.81 13.29 -1.74
CA LEU A 15 -13.95 14.18 -1.60
C LEU A 15 -13.67 15.44 -2.41
N LEU A 16 -14.40 15.64 -3.50
CA LEU A 16 -14.32 16.89 -4.27
C LEU A 16 -15.28 17.91 -3.65
N LEU A 17 -14.75 19.08 -3.30
CA LEU A 17 -15.52 20.19 -2.76
C LEU A 17 -15.35 21.41 -3.67
N ALA A 18 -16.40 22.24 -3.77
CA ALA A 18 -16.32 23.50 -4.49
C ALA A 18 -15.33 24.49 -3.81
N HIS A 19 -15.23 24.43 -2.49
CA HIS A 19 -14.24 25.12 -1.65
C HIS A 19 -14.13 24.38 -0.31
N TRP A 20 -13.02 24.54 0.39
CA TRP A 20 -12.80 23.94 1.70
C TRP A 20 -12.08 24.88 2.67
N ALA A 21 -12.49 24.83 3.94
CA ALA A 21 -11.77 25.46 5.04
C ALA A 21 -11.96 24.64 6.33
N PRO A 22 -11.05 24.79 7.32
CA PRO A 22 -11.22 24.19 8.63
C PRO A 22 -12.53 24.63 9.32
N GLY A 23 -13.23 23.67 9.94
CA GLY A 23 -14.51 23.89 10.61
C GLY A 23 -15.72 23.86 9.66
N GLY A 24 -16.92 23.82 10.23
CA GLY A 24 -18.18 23.80 9.48
C GLY A 24 -18.62 22.42 8.98
N VAL A 25 -19.74 22.39 8.26
CA VAL A 25 -20.32 21.18 7.65
C VAL A 25 -20.27 21.31 6.13
N TRP A 26 -19.49 20.46 5.51
CA TRP A 26 -19.26 20.47 4.07
C TRP A 26 -20.02 19.34 3.37
N ARG A 27 -20.43 19.60 2.13
CA ARG A 27 -21.03 18.59 1.25
C ARG A 27 -20.13 18.42 0.03
N ALA A 28 -19.61 17.21 -0.15
CA ALA A 28 -18.83 16.89 -1.34
C ALA A 28 -19.74 16.91 -2.58
N THR A 29 -19.26 17.51 -3.67
CA THR A 29 -19.93 17.46 -4.97
C THR A 29 -19.72 16.12 -5.66
N GLN A 30 -18.61 15.46 -5.35
CA GLN A 30 -18.28 14.12 -5.83
C GLN A 30 -17.50 13.35 -4.77
N VAL A 31 -17.71 12.03 -4.74
CA VAL A 31 -16.91 11.10 -3.93
C VAL A 31 -16.33 10.05 -4.87
N LEU A 32 -15.02 9.86 -4.83
CA LEU A 32 -14.34 8.77 -5.52
C LEU A 32 -13.71 7.83 -4.50
N LEU A 33 -13.79 6.54 -4.77
CA LEU A 33 -13.21 5.50 -3.96
C LEU A 33 -12.36 4.61 -4.84
N GLN A 34 -11.15 4.33 -4.39
CA GLN A 34 -10.18 3.56 -5.15
C GLN A 34 -9.42 2.62 -4.23
N ALA A 35 -8.96 1.49 -4.78
CA ALA A 35 -7.95 0.70 -4.10
C ALA A 35 -6.68 1.55 -4.00
N GLY A 36 -6.25 1.80 -2.77
CA GLY A 36 -5.36 2.90 -2.44
C GLY A 36 -4.14 2.49 -1.63
N GLY A 37 -3.38 3.51 -1.26
CA GLY A 37 -2.03 3.34 -0.74
C GLY A 37 -0.99 3.16 -1.86
N LYS A 38 0.26 3.52 -1.55
CA LYS A 38 1.33 3.63 -2.56
C LYS A 38 1.49 2.39 -3.44
N GLY A 39 1.41 1.19 -2.87
CA GLY A 39 1.53 -0.06 -3.64
C GLY A 39 0.43 -0.27 -4.68
N TYR A 40 -0.84 0.02 -4.33
CA TYR A 40 -1.94 -0.07 -5.30
C TYR A 40 -1.86 1.03 -6.35
N ASN A 41 -1.48 2.25 -5.96
CA ASN A 41 -1.27 3.35 -6.90
C ASN A 41 -0.12 3.05 -7.88
N PHE A 42 0.97 2.45 -7.40
CA PHE A 42 2.09 1.97 -8.23
C PHE A 42 1.64 0.87 -9.20
N ALA A 43 0.87 -0.12 -8.73
CA ALA A 43 0.33 -1.18 -9.58
C ALA A 43 -0.62 -0.64 -10.65
N ARG A 44 -1.48 0.34 -10.31
CA ARG A 44 -2.35 1.03 -11.27
C ARG A 44 -1.53 1.72 -12.37
N ALA A 45 -0.47 2.45 -11.98
CA ALA A 45 0.41 3.11 -12.94
C ALA A 45 1.12 2.11 -13.87
N LEU A 46 1.58 0.98 -13.33
CA LEU A 46 2.16 -0.10 -14.15
C LEU A 46 1.15 -0.71 -15.12
N GLY A 47 -0.10 -0.87 -14.71
CA GLY A 47 -1.19 -1.33 -15.58
C GLY A 47 -1.41 -0.42 -16.79
N VAL A 48 -1.39 0.90 -16.59
CA VAL A 48 -1.46 1.89 -17.69
C VAL A 48 -0.28 1.75 -18.66
N LEU A 49 0.89 1.40 -18.15
CA LEU A 49 2.11 1.16 -18.95
C LEU A 49 2.17 -0.25 -19.58
N GLY A 50 1.12 -1.06 -19.43
CA GLY A 50 1.07 -2.43 -19.95
C GLY A 50 2.01 -3.41 -19.24
N GLN A 51 2.44 -3.09 -18.02
CA GLN A 51 3.31 -3.95 -17.21
C GLN A 51 2.49 -4.65 -16.10
N PRO A 52 2.46 -5.99 -16.07
CA PRO A 52 1.70 -6.71 -15.06
C PRO A 52 2.40 -6.63 -13.69
N ALA A 53 1.62 -6.24 -12.68
CA ALA A 53 2.03 -6.20 -11.27
C ALA A 53 1.10 -7.06 -10.40
N LEU A 54 1.66 -7.69 -9.36
CA LEU A 54 0.88 -8.37 -8.33
C LEU A 54 1.12 -7.69 -6.98
N VAL A 55 0.06 -7.16 -6.37
CA VAL A 55 0.15 -6.53 -5.04
C VAL A 55 -0.06 -7.56 -3.94
N VAL A 56 0.86 -7.61 -2.97
CA VAL A 56 0.79 -8.43 -1.76
C VAL A 56 0.82 -7.51 -0.55
N GLY A 57 -0.10 -7.72 0.37
CA GLY A 57 -0.21 -6.92 1.59
C GLY A 57 -1.33 -7.41 2.51
N PRO A 58 -1.35 -6.95 3.77
CA PRO A 58 -2.41 -7.28 4.70
C PRO A 58 -3.71 -6.57 4.31
N LEU A 59 -4.82 -7.31 4.30
CA LEU A 59 -6.18 -6.73 4.25
C LEU A 59 -7.02 -7.33 5.36
N GLY A 60 -7.95 -6.58 5.93
CA GLY A 60 -8.79 -7.08 7.00
C GLY A 60 -10.12 -6.36 7.05
N GLY A 61 -11.09 -7.03 7.68
CA GLY A 61 -12.44 -6.52 7.87
C GLY A 61 -13.21 -6.21 6.59
N ARG A 62 -14.24 -5.37 6.73
CA ARG A 62 -15.15 -5.01 5.64
C ARG A 62 -14.46 -4.14 4.58
N ASP A 63 -13.60 -3.24 5.00
CA ASP A 63 -12.86 -2.34 4.10
C ASP A 63 -11.75 -3.10 3.37
N GLY A 64 -11.19 -4.15 3.95
CA GLY A 64 -10.32 -5.08 3.22
C GLY A 64 -11.05 -5.74 2.05
N HIS A 65 -12.26 -6.27 2.26
CA HIS A 65 -13.08 -6.84 1.18
C HIS A 65 -13.49 -5.80 0.15
N ARG A 66 -13.82 -4.58 0.59
CA ARG A 66 -14.14 -3.46 -0.29
C ARG A 66 -12.95 -3.08 -1.17
N LEU A 67 -11.75 -3.06 -0.60
CA LEU A 67 -10.52 -2.81 -1.35
C LEU A 67 -10.30 -3.89 -2.44
N CYS A 68 -10.59 -5.16 -2.15
CA CYS A 68 -10.56 -6.20 -3.18
C CYS A 68 -11.51 -5.93 -4.35
N ALA A 69 -12.74 -5.50 -4.05
CA ALA A 69 -13.72 -5.16 -5.09
C ALA A 69 -13.26 -3.96 -5.94
N LEU A 70 -12.68 -2.94 -5.31
CA LEU A 70 -12.12 -1.76 -5.99
C LEU A 70 -10.91 -2.14 -6.85
N ALA A 71 -10.01 -2.99 -6.35
CA ALA A 71 -8.84 -3.45 -7.09
C ALA A 71 -9.24 -4.26 -8.34
N ALA A 72 -10.24 -5.13 -8.20
CA ALA A 72 -10.80 -5.89 -9.31
C ALA A 72 -11.43 -5.00 -10.39
N ALA A 73 -12.18 -3.96 -9.98
CA ALA A 73 -12.76 -2.99 -10.89
C ALA A 73 -11.69 -2.19 -11.68
N ASP A 74 -10.54 -1.93 -11.05
CA ASP A 74 -9.40 -1.25 -11.67
C ASP A 74 -8.45 -2.21 -12.45
N GLY A 75 -8.76 -3.52 -12.50
CA GLY A 75 -7.91 -4.52 -13.16
C GLY A 75 -6.57 -4.76 -12.45
N ILE A 76 -6.46 -4.42 -11.16
CA ILE A 76 -5.25 -4.59 -10.36
C ILE A 76 -5.21 -6.01 -9.79
N ALA A 77 -4.23 -6.80 -10.23
CA ALA A 77 -4.00 -8.13 -9.65
C ALA A 77 -3.39 -7.99 -8.24
N HIS A 78 -3.95 -8.74 -7.29
CA HIS A 78 -3.46 -8.75 -5.92
C HIS A 78 -3.66 -10.13 -5.26
N ALA A 79 -2.81 -10.42 -4.28
CA ALA A 79 -2.84 -11.63 -3.46
C ALA A 79 -2.71 -11.21 -1.98
N PRO A 80 -3.79 -10.68 -1.37
CA PRO A 80 -3.75 -10.25 0.02
C PRO A 80 -3.71 -11.44 0.97
N PHE A 81 -3.19 -11.22 2.18
CA PHE A 81 -3.41 -12.13 3.30
C PHE A 81 -4.30 -11.45 4.34
N TRP A 82 -5.22 -12.22 4.92
CA TRP A 82 -6.25 -11.69 5.80
C TRP A 82 -5.73 -11.46 7.23
N VAL A 83 -5.93 -10.26 7.75
CA VAL A 83 -5.58 -9.86 9.12
C VAL A 83 -6.84 -9.52 9.92
N ALA A 84 -6.74 -9.54 11.25
CA ALA A 84 -7.88 -9.26 12.13
C ALA A 84 -8.27 -7.77 12.13
N GLY A 85 -7.29 -6.88 11.97
CA GLY A 85 -7.51 -5.44 11.96
C GLY A 85 -8.09 -4.92 10.64
N GLU A 86 -8.98 -3.93 10.74
CA GLU A 86 -9.63 -3.29 9.59
C GLU A 86 -8.62 -2.55 8.69
N THR A 87 -8.78 -2.66 7.36
CA THR A 87 -8.02 -1.87 6.40
C THR A 87 -8.37 -0.38 6.53
N ARG A 88 -7.37 0.51 6.57
CA ARG A 88 -7.58 1.94 6.77
C ARG A 88 -8.17 2.67 5.57
N THR A 89 -8.66 3.88 5.82
CA THR A 89 -8.99 4.86 4.78
C THR A 89 -7.98 6.02 4.77
N CYS A 90 -7.56 6.43 3.58
CA CYS A 90 -6.93 7.72 3.34
C CYS A 90 -7.99 8.65 2.78
N THR A 91 -8.32 9.74 3.49
CA THR A 91 -9.30 10.73 2.98
C THR A 91 -8.57 11.89 2.34
N ILE A 92 -8.86 12.16 1.07
CA ILE A 92 -8.30 13.27 0.29
C ILE A 92 -9.42 14.28 0.07
N ILE A 93 -9.26 15.50 0.60
CA ILE A 93 -10.19 16.61 0.37
C ILE A 93 -9.59 17.46 -0.74
N VAL A 94 -10.27 17.55 -1.88
CA VAL A 94 -9.85 18.37 -3.02
C VAL A 94 -10.68 19.64 -3.04
N ASP A 95 -10.02 20.79 -2.92
CA ASP A 95 -10.64 22.11 -3.07
C ASP A 95 -10.54 22.54 -4.53
N ALA A 96 -11.68 22.52 -5.24
CA ALA A 96 -11.72 22.89 -6.65
C ALA A 96 -11.46 24.39 -6.90
N ALA A 97 -11.81 25.27 -5.96
CA ALA A 97 -11.58 26.70 -6.10
C ALA A 97 -10.11 27.07 -5.85
N ALA A 98 -9.48 26.44 -4.86
CA ALA A 98 -8.08 26.68 -4.52
C ALA A 98 -7.10 25.86 -5.36
N GLY A 99 -7.55 24.77 -6.00
CA GLY A 99 -6.71 23.88 -6.81
C GLY A 99 -5.69 23.08 -5.99
N ASN A 100 -5.98 22.84 -4.71
CA ASN A 100 -5.11 22.11 -3.79
C ASN A 100 -5.86 20.96 -3.10
N ASP A 101 -5.11 20.15 -2.34
CA ASP A 101 -5.65 19.04 -1.58
C ASP A 101 -5.18 19.03 -0.12
N THR A 102 -6.00 18.44 0.73
CA THR A 102 -5.68 18.10 2.12
C THR A 102 -5.86 16.60 2.31
N VAL A 103 -4.81 15.92 2.78
CA VAL A 103 -4.80 14.46 2.97
C VAL A 103 -4.81 14.10 4.44
N LEU A 104 -5.79 13.29 4.83
CA LEU A 104 -5.95 12.71 6.17
C LEU A 104 -5.66 11.21 6.09
N ASN A 105 -4.51 10.80 6.61
CA ASN A 105 -4.09 9.41 6.61
C ASN A 105 -4.38 8.78 7.97
N GLU A 106 -5.31 7.83 8.01
CA GLU A 106 -5.47 6.97 9.18
C GLU A 106 -4.22 6.06 9.32
N PRO A 107 -3.84 5.67 10.55
CA PRO A 107 -2.64 4.87 10.77
C PRO A 107 -2.76 3.43 10.24
N GLY A 108 -3.97 2.87 10.17
CA GLY A 108 -4.18 1.43 9.99
C GLY A 108 -4.17 0.68 11.32
N ALA A 109 -4.73 -0.52 11.28
CA ALA A 109 -4.72 -1.39 12.45
C ALA A 109 -3.29 -1.82 12.80
N ALA A 110 -3.00 -1.87 14.10
CA ALA A 110 -1.72 -2.35 14.59
C ALA A 110 -1.51 -3.82 14.19
N GLN A 111 -0.29 -4.14 13.76
CA GLN A 111 0.14 -5.49 13.47
C GLN A 111 -0.10 -6.39 14.68
N GLN A 112 -0.56 -7.62 14.41
CA GLN A 112 -0.70 -8.68 15.41
C GLN A 112 0.43 -9.72 15.26
N PRO A 113 0.82 -10.41 16.35
CA PRO A 113 1.88 -11.41 16.32
C PRO A 113 1.70 -12.43 15.18
N GLY A 114 2.79 -12.69 14.44
CA GLY A 114 2.80 -13.63 13.31
C GLY A 114 2.32 -13.06 11.97
N GLU A 115 1.68 -11.88 11.94
CA GLU A 115 1.22 -11.29 10.68
C GLU A 115 2.38 -10.85 9.78
N TRP A 116 3.52 -10.44 10.36
CA TRP A 116 4.69 -10.08 9.56
C TRP A 116 5.32 -11.30 8.89
N GLU A 117 5.39 -12.42 9.61
CA GLU A 117 5.84 -13.69 9.07
C GLU A 117 4.94 -14.18 7.94
N ARG A 118 3.63 -13.93 8.04
CA ARG A 118 2.68 -14.21 6.95
C ARG A 118 2.91 -13.32 5.73
N LEU A 119 3.25 -12.05 5.90
CA LEU A 119 3.68 -11.19 4.80
C LEU A 119 4.92 -11.76 4.10
N LEU A 120 5.95 -12.14 4.86
CA LEU A 120 7.17 -12.71 4.30
C LEU A 120 6.89 -14.01 3.53
N ALA A 121 6.07 -14.91 4.10
CA ALA A 121 5.69 -16.16 3.44
C ALA A 121 4.89 -15.91 2.14
N ALA A 122 3.97 -14.93 2.14
CA ALA A 122 3.21 -14.56 0.95
C ALA A 122 4.11 -13.99 -0.15
N LEU A 123 5.12 -13.19 0.20
CA LEU A 123 6.11 -12.69 -0.75
C LEU A 123 7.00 -13.83 -1.27
N GLU A 124 7.48 -14.70 -0.40
CA GLU A 124 8.35 -15.84 -0.73
C GLU A 124 7.71 -16.76 -1.78
N GLN A 125 6.41 -17.00 -1.70
CA GLN A 125 5.67 -17.77 -2.71
C GLN A 125 5.69 -17.13 -4.11
N GLN A 126 5.81 -15.81 -4.20
CA GLN A 126 5.73 -15.07 -5.47
C GLN A 126 7.11 -14.67 -6.03
N LEU A 127 8.13 -14.58 -5.18
CA LEU A 127 9.48 -14.15 -5.56
C LEU A 127 10.11 -14.96 -6.71
N PRO A 128 9.97 -16.29 -6.81
CA PRO A 128 10.48 -17.07 -7.94
C PRO A 128 9.94 -16.63 -9.32
N HIS A 129 8.81 -15.92 -9.35
CA HIS A 129 8.16 -15.44 -10.58
C HIS A 129 8.32 -13.93 -10.80
N ALA A 130 9.01 -13.25 -9.89
CA ALA A 130 9.20 -11.80 -9.89
C ALA A 130 10.50 -11.41 -10.63
N ARG A 131 10.42 -10.36 -11.47
CA ARG A 131 11.60 -9.72 -12.06
C ARG A 131 12.17 -8.62 -11.15
N TYR A 132 11.28 -7.94 -10.44
CA TYR A 132 11.56 -6.91 -9.44
C TYR A 132 10.57 -7.04 -8.30
N LEU A 133 11.01 -6.68 -7.09
CA LEU A 133 10.15 -6.44 -5.95
C LEU A 133 10.10 -4.93 -5.68
N ALA A 134 8.92 -4.31 -5.83
CA ALA A 134 8.69 -2.95 -5.34
C ALA A 134 8.14 -3.00 -3.92
N VAL A 135 8.72 -2.26 -2.99
CA VAL A 135 8.21 -2.08 -1.62
C VAL A 135 7.72 -0.65 -1.49
N CYS A 136 6.41 -0.49 -1.38
CA CYS A 136 5.76 0.81 -1.51
C CYS A 136 4.87 1.13 -0.30
N GLY A 137 5.17 2.22 0.40
CA GLY A 137 4.33 2.78 1.45
C GLY A 137 4.92 2.69 2.86
N SER A 138 4.15 3.22 3.82
CA SER A 138 4.43 3.08 5.24
C SER A 138 4.15 1.66 5.73
N CYS A 139 4.79 1.30 6.84
CA CYS A 139 4.37 0.17 7.66
C CYS A 139 3.11 0.52 8.50
N ARG A 140 2.44 -0.50 9.02
CA ARG A 140 1.37 -0.38 10.02
C ARG A 140 1.98 -0.08 11.41
N PRO A 141 1.18 0.44 12.36
CA PRO A 141 1.61 0.48 13.75
C PRO A 141 2.05 -0.90 14.23
N ALA A 142 3.08 -0.96 15.08
CA ALA A 142 3.66 -2.20 15.61
C ALA A 142 4.33 -3.16 14.58
N ASP A 143 4.40 -2.80 13.30
CA ASP A 143 5.27 -3.55 12.38
C ASP A 143 6.75 -3.45 12.84
N PRO A 144 7.55 -4.52 12.67
CA PRO A 144 8.94 -4.54 13.11
C PRO A 144 9.78 -3.43 12.47
N VAL A 145 10.66 -2.82 13.27
CA VAL A 145 11.58 -1.76 12.78
C VAL A 145 12.51 -2.28 11.69
N ASP A 146 12.93 -3.54 11.78
CA ASP A 146 13.74 -4.26 10.79
C ASP A 146 12.88 -4.95 9.71
N GLY A 147 11.57 -4.74 9.70
CA GLY A 147 10.65 -5.45 8.83
C GLY A 147 11.01 -5.33 7.36
N LEU A 148 11.21 -4.11 6.87
CA LEU A 148 11.57 -3.87 5.46
C LEU A 148 12.97 -4.40 5.12
N GLN A 149 13.90 -4.39 6.07
CA GLN A 149 15.19 -5.07 5.92
C GLN A 149 15.00 -6.57 5.70
N ARG A 150 14.13 -7.23 6.48
CA ARG A 150 13.82 -8.66 6.30
C ARG A 150 13.22 -8.94 4.91
N VAL A 151 12.39 -8.03 4.39
CA VAL A 151 11.85 -8.11 3.02
C VAL A 151 12.96 -8.01 1.97
N VAL A 152 13.90 -7.07 2.12
CA VAL A 152 15.06 -6.94 1.22
C VAL A 152 15.92 -8.21 1.24
N GLN A 153 16.27 -8.70 2.42
CA GLN A 153 17.07 -9.93 2.58
C GLN A 153 16.38 -11.15 1.97
N LEU A 154 15.05 -11.24 2.10
CA LEU A 154 14.28 -12.30 1.45
C LEU A 154 14.41 -12.21 -0.09
N ALA A 155 14.23 -11.03 -0.68
CA ALA A 155 14.38 -10.85 -2.12
C ALA A 155 15.79 -11.17 -2.64
N GLN A 156 16.84 -10.81 -1.89
CA GLN A 156 18.24 -11.14 -2.20
C GLN A 156 18.49 -12.65 -2.28
N ARG A 157 17.90 -13.44 -1.37
CA ARG A 157 18.00 -14.92 -1.42
C ARG A 157 17.44 -15.49 -2.72
N HIS A 158 16.44 -14.82 -3.29
CA HIS A 158 15.84 -15.15 -4.58
C HIS A 158 16.49 -14.41 -5.77
N LYS A 159 17.55 -13.62 -5.54
CA LYS A 159 18.23 -12.79 -6.55
C LYS A 159 17.27 -11.85 -7.28
N VAL A 160 16.27 -11.33 -6.56
CA VAL A 160 15.29 -10.38 -7.08
C VAL A 160 15.68 -8.96 -6.64
N PRO A 161 15.98 -8.03 -7.56
CA PRO A 161 16.28 -6.65 -7.22
C PRO A 161 15.08 -5.91 -6.61
N VAL A 162 15.36 -5.03 -5.64
CA VAL A 162 14.32 -4.34 -4.86
C VAL A 162 14.27 -2.84 -5.21
N LEU A 163 13.05 -2.34 -5.48
CA LEU A 163 12.74 -0.92 -5.59
C LEU A 163 12.10 -0.47 -4.27
N LEU A 164 12.70 0.48 -3.55
CA LEU A 164 12.19 0.95 -2.26
C LEU A 164 11.57 2.37 -2.38
N ASP A 165 10.29 2.48 -2.03
CA ASP A 165 9.60 3.76 -1.77
C ASP A 165 8.86 3.67 -0.42
N ALA A 166 9.60 3.90 0.65
CA ALA A 166 9.10 3.93 2.02
C ALA A 166 9.59 5.21 2.73
N HIS A 167 9.43 5.31 4.04
CA HIS A 167 9.96 6.41 4.85
C HIS A 167 10.25 5.96 6.28
N GLY A 168 10.90 6.83 7.06
CA GLY A 168 11.16 6.60 8.47
C GLY A 168 12.25 5.54 8.74
N VAL A 169 12.25 5.02 9.97
CA VAL A 169 13.30 4.12 10.47
C VAL A 169 13.35 2.80 9.69
N GLN A 170 12.23 2.32 9.19
CA GLN A 170 12.16 1.10 8.40
C GLN A 170 12.85 1.25 7.03
N LEU A 171 12.76 2.44 6.40
CA LEU A 171 13.51 2.71 5.17
C LEU A 171 15.02 2.67 5.43
N ALA A 172 15.48 3.29 6.52
CA ALA A 172 16.89 3.31 6.88
C ALA A 172 17.45 1.89 7.09
N ALA A 173 16.71 1.03 7.80
CA ALA A 173 17.07 -0.38 7.97
C ALA A 173 17.13 -1.13 6.63
N ALA A 174 16.14 -0.92 5.74
CA ALA A 174 16.10 -1.57 4.44
C ALA A 174 17.26 -1.14 3.51
N VAL A 175 17.62 0.15 3.51
CA VAL A 175 18.75 0.67 2.73
C VAL A 175 20.07 0.06 3.20
N ALA A 176 20.26 -0.08 4.52
CA ALA A 176 21.46 -0.70 5.09
C ALA A 176 21.63 -2.17 4.67
N ALA A 177 20.54 -2.84 4.26
CA ALA A 177 20.58 -4.22 3.77
C ALA A 177 21.03 -4.36 2.30
N GLY A 178 21.12 -3.26 1.54
CA GLY A 178 21.57 -3.26 0.15
C GLY A 178 20.51 -3.74 -0.85
N PRO A 179 19.44 -2.98 -1.10
CA PRO A 179 18.32 -3.39 -1.97
C PRO A 179 18.67 -3.59 -3.45
N TRP A 180 19.88 -3.17 -3.84
CA TRP A 180 20.41 -3.20 -5.21
C TRP A 180 21.43 -4.34 -5.44
N CYS A 181 21.80 -5.07 -4.39
CA CYS A 181 22.88 -6.07 -4.37
C CYS A 181 22.40 -7.45 -4.78
#